data_AF-A0A815V570-F1
#
_entry.id   AF-A0A815V570-F1
#
_cell.length_a   1.000
_cell.length_b   1.000
_cell.length_c   1.000
_cell.angle_alpha   90.00
_cell.angle_beta   90.00
_cell.angle_gamma   90.00
#
_symmetry.space_group_name_H-M   'P 1'
#
loop_
_entity.id
_entity.type
_entity.pdbx_description
1 polymer ?
#
loop_
_entity_poly.entity_id
_entity_poly.type
_entity_poly.pdbx_seq_one_letter_code
_entity_poly.pdbx_strand_id
1 'polypeptide(L)'
;MVIHTSKTDLRCHSRLHTCIITNSILKPPTEHSCKSNAIAHEARVFSQQVAERALNTQETPEAIITNCYKNMSDPSIARLPVRENIKRRIRILRQNNQLVKEPNDPKFLSVPNELTLTHRKERFLCSDTGPGDDRILIFASPEQLQILQTSEEFLVDGTFKVVPEIFYQLFIIHAVYRNYVVPVIYALLRRKNTDTYQRLIDEILKIAPNWSPRLIMMDFEQASINAFQTKFPIIHLSGCYFHLRQSIHRKLQELRHQTEYQNDTVYTHNIHKIAALAFLEPSSVVDRFELLCEELGEGYDDILDYFESTYIGKHYCGFELISFLYICYQES
;
A
#
# COMPACT_ATOMS: atom_id res chain seq x y z
N MET A 1 28.48 8.01 25.01
CA MET A 1 28.93 9.38 25.33
C MET A 1 27.77 10.32 25.03
N VAL A 2 27.13 10.90 26.05
CA VAL A 2 26.04 11.87 25.85
C VAL A 2 26.62 13.27 25.96
N ILE A 3 26.35 14.14 24.99
CA ILE A 3 26.73 15.56 25.02
C ILE A 3 25.49 16.36 25.38
N HIS A 4 25.45 16.94 26.57
CA HIS A 4 24.40 17.88 26.94
C HIS A 4 24.79 19.30 26.49
N THR A 5 24.07 19.85 25.51
CA THR A 5 24.13 21.30 25.21
C THR A 5 22.75 21.89 25.41
N SER A 6 22.61 22.93 26.23
CA SER A 6 21.38 23.72 26.26
C SER A 6 21.33 24.57 24.97
N LYS A 7 20.18 24.62 24.30
CA LYS A 7 19.96 25.48 23.13
C LYS A 7 18.56 26.04 23.30
N THR A 8 18.46 27.17 23.98
CA THR A 8 17.69 28.37 23.58
C THR A 8 17.98 29.48 24.57
N ASP A 9 18.20 30.67 24.03
CA ASP A 9 18.53 31.97 24.62
C ASP A 9 19.91 32.07 25.32
N LEU A 10 20.83 32.71 24.59
CA LEU A 10 22.28 32.89 24.83
C LEU A 10 23.09 31.60 24.60
N ARG A 11 24.09 31.69 23.70
CA ARG A 11 24.94 30.59 23.24
C ARG A 11 25.83 30.05 24.37
N CYS A 12 25.28 29.24 25.27
CA CYS A 12 26.06 28.48 26.24
C CYS A 12 26.69 27.27 25.53
N HIS A 13 28.02 27.29 25.40
CA HIS A 13 28.79 26.21 24.78
C HIS A 13 29.26 25.14 25.77
N SER A 14 28.86 25.26 27.04
CA SER A 14 29.23 24.30 28.09
C SER A 14 28.63 22.92 27.82
N ARG A 15 29.44 21.88 28.02
CA ARG A 15 29.10 20.48 27.76
C ARG A 15 29.40 19.63 28.98
N LEU A 16 28.38 18.94 29.49
CA LEU A 16 28.52 17.86 30.46
C LEU A 16 28.58 16.52 29.69
N HIS A 17 29.57 15.70 30.01
CA HIS A 17 29.68 14.33 29.46
C HIS A 17 29.46 13.31 30.59
N THR A 18 28.57 12.35 30.37
CA THR A 18 28.26 11.29 31.33
C THR A 18 28.47 9.90 30.74
N CYS A 19 28.78 8.94 31.62
CA CYS A 19 28.82 7.52 31.31
C CYS A 19 27.40 6.96 31.35
N ILE A 20 26.99 6.27 30.28
CA ILE A 20 25.63 5.76 30.13
C ILE A 20 25.33 4.62 31.12
N ILE A 21 26.34 3.82 31.47
CA ILE A 21 26.17 2.62 32.30
C ILE A 21 26.16 2.97 33.79
N THR A 22 27.04 3.89 34.21
CA THR A 22 27.25 4.21 35.63
C THR A 22 26.63 5.54 36.04
N ASN A 23 26.06 6.28 35.10
CA ASN A 23 25.58 7.66 35.28
C ASN A 23 26.62 8.64 35.86
N SER A 24 27.89 8.26 35.83
CA SER A 24 28.98 9.08 36.37
C SER A 24 29.37 10.20 35.41
N ILE A 25 29.81 11.32 35.96
CA ILE A 25 30.31 12.46 35.19
C ILE A 25 31.71 12.11 34.67
N LEU A 26 31.85 12.04 33.35
CA LEU A 26 33.11 11.79 32.65
C LEU A 26 33.87 13.09 32.39
N LYS A 27 33.15 14.19 32.15
CA LYS A 27 33.74 15.52 32.00
C LYS A 27 32.79 16.58 32.57
N PRO A 28 33.24 17.37 33.57
CA PRO A 28 32.41 18.41 34.14
C PRO A 28 32.20 19.56 33.12
N PRO A 29 31.08 20.29 33.24
CA PRO A 29 30.80 21.43 32.38
C PRO A 29 31.74 22.60 32.71
N THR A 30 32.06 23.43 31.72
CA THR A 30 32.70 24.73 31.98
C THR A 30 31.74 25.67 32.72
N GLU A 31 32.29 26.61 33.49
CA GLU A 31 31.50 27.64 34.18
C GLU A 31 30.53 28.32 33.22
N HIS A 32 29.26 28.38 33.62
CA HIS A 32 28.18 28.97 32.85
C HIS A 32 27.08 29.47 33.78
N SER A 33 26.35 30.51 33.35
CA SER A 33 25.31 31.17 34.14
C SER A 33 23.89 30.96 33.59
N CYS A 34 23.70 30.06 32.61
CA CYS A 34 22.38 29.81 32.04
C CYS A 34 21.50 28.99 33.00
N LYS A 35 20.21 29.32 33.08
CA LYS A 35 19.22 28.59 33.87
C LYS A 35 18.95 27.19 33.27
N SER A 36 18.66 26.21 34.12
CA SER A 36 18.24 24.88 33.68
C SER A 36 16.91 24.96 32.94
N ASN A 37 16.81 24.26 31.81
CA ASN A 37 15.59 24.19 31.00
C ASN A 37 15.08 22.75 31.02
N ALA A 38 14.22 22.45 32.01
CA ALA A 38 13.64 21.13 32.21
C ALA A 38 12.87 20.64 30.96
N ILE A 39 12.16 21.53 30.28
CA ILE A 39 11.41 21.20 29.07
C ILE A 39 12.34 20.77 27.93
N ALA A 40 13.44 21.50 27.72
CA ALA A 40 14.43 21.14 26.70
C ALA A 40 15.21 19.85 27.06
N HIS A 41 15.32 19.52 28.34
CA HIS A 41 15.86 18.24 28.79
C HIS A 41 14.90 17.09 28.47
N GLU A 42 13.62 17.21 28.85
CA GLU A 42 12.58 16.22 28.55
C GLU A 42 12.45 15.96 27.05
N ALA A 43 12.47 17.00 26.20
CA ALA A 43 12.43 16.84 24.75
C ALA A 43 13.62 16.05 24.17
N ARG A 44 14.80 16.16 24.79
CA ARG A 44 15.99 15.39 24.39
C ARG A 44 15.89 13.94 24.83
N VAL A 45 15.44 13.69 26.06
CA VAL A 45 15.18 12.34 26.57
C VAL A 45 14.18 11.62 25.68
N PHE A 46 13.07 12.30 25.33
CA PHE A 46 12.09 11.79 24.38
C PHE A 46 12.72 11.43 23.02
N SER A 47 13.49 12.36 22.44
CA SER A 47 14.17 12.13 21.16
C SER A 47 15.13 10.93 21.18
N GLN A 48 15.77 10.67 22.33
CA GLN A 48 16.68 9.55 22.51
C GLN A 48 15.91 8.24 22.68
N GLN A 49 14.86 8.21 23.50
CA GLN A 49 14.01 7.03 23.68
C GLN A 49 13.33 6.63 22.37
N VAL A 50 12.84 7.61 21.60
CA VAL A 50 12.29 7.36 20.26
C VAL A 50 13.34 6.73 19.36
N ALA A 51 14.58 7.23 19.37
CA ALA A 51 15.65 6.67 18.55
C ALA A 51 16.03 5.25 18.99
N GLU A 52 16.18 5.01 20.29
CA GLU A 52 16.49 3.71 20.86
C GLU A 52 15.43 2.67 20.52
N ARG A 53 14.14 3.00 20.72
CA ARG A 53 13.02 2.10 20.38
C ARG A 53 12.92 1.90 18.87
N ALA A 54 13.13 2.95 18.07
CA ALA A 54 13.13 2.83 16.62
C ALA A 54 14.19 1.84 16.11
N LEU A 55 15.38 1.85 16.70
CA LEU A 55 16.51 1.01 16.29
C LEU A 55 16.43 -0.43 16.83
N ASN A 56 15.84 -0.60 18.01
CA ASN A 56 15.90 -1.87 18.75
C ASN A 56 14.56 -2.61 18.85
N THR A 57 13.45 -2.04 18.39
CA THR A 57 12.12 -2.67 18.44
C THR A 57 11.42 -2.62 17.08
N GLN A 58 10.46 -3.54 16.88
CA GLN A 58 9.58 -3.60 15.70
C GLN A 58 8.25 -2.86 15.89
N GLU A 59 8.13 -2.04 16.94
CA GLU A 59 6.88 -1.32 17.23
C GLU A 59 6.49 -0.36 16.08
N THR A 60 5.20 -0.14 15.86
CA THR A 60 4.79 0.87 14.89
C THR A 60 5.25 2.27 15.33
N PRO A 61 5.48 3.21 14.41
CA PRO A 61 5.85 4.58 14.78
C PRO A 61 4.87 5.21 15.78
N GLU A 62 3.58 4.90 15.67
CA GLU A 62 2.55 5.39 16.59
C GLU A 62 2.67 4.77 17.98
N ALA A 63 2.95 3.46 18.07
CA ALA A 63 3.20 2.79 19.35
C ALA A 63 4.44 3.34 20.05
N ILE A 64 5.52 3.62 19.30
CA ILE A 64 6.73 4.25 19.84
C ILE A 64 6.41 5.62 20.43
N ILE A 65 5.74 6.48 19.65
CA ILE A 65 5.38 7.83 20.07
C ILE A 65 4.51 7.78 21.33
N THR A 66 3.48 6.94 21.34
CA THR A 66 2.54 6.80 22.46
C THR A 66 3.25 6.33 23.73
N ASN A 67 4.15 5.35 23.62
CA ASN A 67 4.88 4.85 24.79
C ASN A 67 5.89 5.87 25.33
N CYS A 68 6.52 6.67 24.46
CA CYS A 68 7.41 7.75 24.88
C CYS A 68 6.65 8.94 25.51
N TYR A 69 5.39 9.17 25.15
CA TYR A 69 4.57 10.22 25.77
C TYR A 69 4.15 9.91 27.21
N LYS A 70 4.01 8.64 27.60
CA LYS A 70 3.52 8.22 28.93
C LYS A 70 4.30 8.80 30.10
N ASN A 71 5.55 9.21 29.88
CA ASN A 71 6.45 9.72 30.92
C ASN A 71 6.80 11.23 30.74
N MET A 72 6.01 11.98 29.97
CA MET A 72 6.25 13.41 29.71
C MET A 72 5.15 14.31 30.27
N SER A 73 5.51 15.55 30.59
CA SER A 73 4.56 16.60 30.99
C SER A 73 3.91 17.29 29.77
N ASP A 74 2.67 17.73 29.90
CA ASP A 74 1.92 18.42 28.83
C ASP A 74 2.63 19.65 28.25
N PRO A 75 3.28 20.53 29.07
CA PRO A 75 4.03 21.67 28.54
C PRO A 75 5.23 21.26 27.66
N SER A 76 5.81 20.10 27.95
CA SER A 76 6.92 19.56 27.16
C SER A 76 6.44 18.93 25.85
N ILE A 77 5.27 18.29 25.85
CA ILE A 77 4.65 17.74 24.64
C ILE A 77 4.38 18.85 23.62
N ALA A 78 3.90 20.02 24.07
CA ALA A 78 3.63 21.17 23.22
C ALA A 78 4.87 21.74 22.50
N ARG A 79 6.08 21.46 23.00
CA ARG A 79 7.35 21.91 22.40
C ARG A 79 8.03 20.87 21.51
N LEU A 80 7.45 19.68 21.37
CA LEU A 80 7.99 18.64 20.49
C LEU A 80 7.74 18.95 19.01
N PRO A 81 8.54 18.38 18.10
CA PRO A 81 8.24 18.40 16.68
C PRO A 81 6.85 17.80 16.40
N VAL A 82 6.21 18.27 15.33
CA VAL A 82 4.93 17.72 14.87
C VAL A 82 5.04 16.20 14.69
N ARG A 83 3.99 15.48 15.08
CA ARG A 83 3.92 14.01 15.12
C ARG A 83 4.42 13.34 13.84
N GLU A 84 4.08 13.89 12.67
CA GLU A 84 4.53 13.38 11.37
C GLU A 84 6.06 13.49 11.16
N ASN A 85 6.70 14.54 11.68
CA ASN A 85 8.16 14.66 11.64
C ASN A 85 8.83 13.61 12.52
N ILE A 86 8.23 13.26 13.66
CA ILE A 86 8.72 12.20 14.54
C ILE A 86 8.60 10.84 13.83
N LYS A 87 7.44 10.55 13.22
CA LYS A 87 7.25 9.33 12.40
C LYS A 87 8.25 9.22 11.26
N ARG A 88 8.48 10.32 10.53
CA ARG A 88 9.49 10.39 9.47
C ARG A 88 10.89 10.08 10.02
N ARG A 89 11.27 10.65 11.15
CA ARG A 89 12.57 10.37 11.80
C ARG A 89 12.71 8.91 12.20
N ILE A 90 11.66 8.28 12.76
CA ILE A 90 11.65 6.85 13.09
C ILE A 90 11.94 6.01 11.84
N ARG A 91 11.26 6.30 10.73
CA ARG A 91 11.48 5.60 9.44
C ARG A 91 12.93 5.74 8.96
N ILE A 92 13.49 6.96 8.99
CA ILE A 92 14.88 7.23 8.59
C ILE A 92 15.87 6.45 9.46
N LEU A 93 15.67 6.47 10.79
CA LEU A 93 16.56 5.74 11.70
C LEU A 93 16.54 4.24 11.43
N ARG A 94 15.37 3.67 11.16
CA ARG A 94 15.22 2.25 10.80
C ARG A 94 15.89 1.93 9.48
N GLN A 95 15.65 2.72 8.44
CA GLN A 95 16.30 2.56 7.14
C GLN A 95 17.83 2.59 7.26
N ASN A 96 18.36 3.56 8.00
CA ASN A 96 19.81 3.71 8.19
C ASN A 96 20.44 2.61 9.06
N ASN A 97 19.64 1.90 9.86
CA ASN A 97 20.07 0.80 10.72
C ASN A 97 19.80 -0.59 10.11
N GLN A 98 19.35 -0.65 8.85
CA GLN A 98 19.23 -1.93 8.16
C GLN A 98 20.63 -2.56 8.02
N LEU A 99 20.76 -3.79 8.51
CA LEU A 99 21.98 -4.60 8.45
C LEU A 99 22.44 -4.86 7.01
N VAL A 100 21.55 -4.71 6.04
CA VAL A 100 21.79 -4.90 4.62
C VAL A 100 21.23 -3.66 3.91
N LYS A 101 22.10 -2.89 3.27
CA LYS A 101 21.66 -1.85 2.34
C LYS A 101 20.98 -2.54 1.16
N GLU A 102 19.83 -2.03 0.77
CA GLU A 102 19.20 -2.47 -0.47
C GLU A 102 20.21 -2.32 -1.62
N PRO A 103 20.43 -3.37 -2.43
CA PRO A 103 21.28 -3.25 -3.60
C PRO A 103 20.66 -2.29 -4.60
N ASN A 104 21.43 -1.76 -5.55
CA ASN A 104 20.87 -0.94 -6.63
C ASN A 104 20.27 -1.79 -7.77
N ASP A 105 20.52 -3.10 -7.79
CA ASP A 105 20.04 -4.03 -8.81
C ASP A 105 19.61 -5.36 -8.18
N PRO A 106 18.41 -5.87 -8.50
CA PRO A 106 17.89 -7.19 -8.09
C PRO A 106 18.78 -8.38 -8.37
N LYS A 107 19.70 -8.29 -9.33
CA LYS A 107 20.70 -9.34 -9.59
C LYS A 107 21.63 -9.55 -8.39
N PHE A 108 21.86 -8.51 -7.60
CA PHE A 108 22.70 -8.56 -6.41
C PHE A 108 21.90 -8.69 -5.12
N LEU A 109 20.58 -8.84 -5.20
CA LEU A 109 19.76 -9.08 -4.02
C LEU A 109 20.01 -10.48 -3.46
N SER A 110 20.57 -10.55 -2.26
CA SER A 110 20.60 -11.76 -1.46
C SER A 110 19.62 -11.56 -0.31
N VAL A 111 18.51 -12.32 -0.32
CA VAL A 111 17.52 -12.27 0.76
C VAL A 111 18.11 -13.00 1.98
N PRO A 112 18.31 -12.34 3.12
CA PRO A 112 18.79 -13.01 4.34
C PRO A 112 17.83 -14.11 4.78
N ASN A 113 18.36 -15.22 5.28
CA ASN A 113 17.57 -16.38 5.69
C ASN A 113 16.50 -16.00 6.72
N GLU A 114 16.78 -15.04 7.61
CA GLU A 114 15.85 -14.56 8.62
C GLU A 114 14.58 -13.94 8.01
N LEU A 115 14.70 -13.34 6.80
CA LEU A 115 13.58 -12.75 6.07
C LEU A 115 12.83 -13.76 5.19
N THR A 116 13.37 -14.97 5.03
CA THR A 116 12.70 -16.06 4.30
C THR A 116 11.70 -16.83 5.17
N LEU A 117 11.62 -16.52 6.47
CA LEU A 117 10.84 -17.25 7.46
C LEU A 117 9.80 -16.35 8.14
N THR A 118 8.70 -16.95 8.58
CA THR A 118 7.73 -16.30 9.46
C THR A 118 8.29 -16.15 10.88
N HIS A 119 7.60 -15.40 11.75
CA HIS A 119 7.94 -15.34 13.18
C HIS A 119 7.87 -16.70 13.89
N ARG A 120 7.12 -17.66 13.34
CA ARG A 120 7.05 -19.05 13.81
C ARG A 120 8.14 -19.95 13.22
N LYS A 121 9.09 -19.38 12.47
CA LYS A 121 10.17 -20.07 11.74
C LYS A 121 9.68 -21.01 10.65
N GLU A 122 8.48 -20.77 10.13
CA GLU A 122 7.97 -21.48 8.96
C GLU A 122 8.46 -20.81 7.69
N ARG A 123 8.58 -21.58 6.59
CA ARG A 123 8.94 -21.01 5.29
C ARG A 123 7.93 -19.94 4.88
N PHE A 124 8.44 -18.78 4.47
CA PHE A 124 7.63 -17.67 3.97
C PHE A 124 8.02 -17.27 2.54
N LEU A 125 9.32 -17.17 2.21
CA LEU A 125 9.76 -17.04 0.82
C LEU A 125 9.61 -18.40 0.12
N CYS A 126 8.56 -18.53 -0.69
CA CYS A 126 8.18 -19.80 -1.32
C CYS A 126 8.68 -19.93 -2.76
N SER A 127 8.87 -18.82 -3.49
CA SER A 127 9.58 -18.82 -4.77
C SER A 127 10.49 -17.59 -4.92
N ASP A 128 11.63 -17.83 -5.55
CA ASP A 128 12.58 -16.81 -6.00
C ASP A 128 13.11 -17.29 -7.36
N THR A 129 12.74 -16.58 -8.43
CA THR A 129 13.13 -16.97 -9.79
C THR A 129 14.62 -16.77 -10.08
N GLY A 130 15.39 -16.28 -9.10
CA GLY A 130 16.82 -16.07 -9.20
C GLY A 130 17.20 -14.72 -9.80
N PRO A 131 18.50 -14.40 -9.82
CA PRO A 131 19.01 -13.11 -10.28
C PRO A 131 18.67 -12.88 -11.76
N GLY A 132 17.98 -11.79 -12.04
CA GLY A 132 17.56 -11.43 -13.39
C GLY A 132 16.83 -10.10 -13.42
N ASP A 133 16.68 -9.53 -14.62
CA ASP A 133 16.00 -8.24 -14.82
C ASP A 133 14.49 -8.31 -14.58
N ASP A 134 13.93 -9.51 -14.51
CA ASP A 134 12.53 -9.79 -14.20
C ASP A 134 12.42 -10.81 -13.06
N ARG A 135 13.28 -10.66 -12.03
CA ARG A 135 13.23 -11.49 -10.82
C ARG A 135 11.88 -11.31 -10.13
N ILE A 136 11.25 -12.41 -9.74
CA ILE A 136 10.02 -12.46 -8.98
C ILE A 136 10.31 -13.11 -7.64
N LEU A 137 9.92 -12.46 -6.55
CA LEU A 137 9.92 -13.03 -5.20
C LEU A 137 8.48 -13.24 -4.76
N ILE A 138 8.15 -14.46 -4.33
CA ILE A 138 6.80 -14.82 -3.87
C ILE A 138 6.90 -15.23 -2.40
N PHE A 139 6.04 -14.62 -1.59
CA PHE A 139 5.94 -14.90 -0.17
C PHE A 139 4.54 -15.40 0.19
N ALA A 140 4.51 -16.53 0.90
CA ALA A 140 3.32 -17.15 1.47
C ALA A 140 3.73 -18.16 2.55
N SER A 141 2.99 -18.19 3.65
CA SER A 141 3.09 -19.25 4.65
C SER A 141 2.39 -20.53 4.16
N PRO A 142 2.66 -21.70 4.76
CA PRO A 142 1.95 -22.93 4.44
C PRO A 142 0.43 -22.81 4.59
N GLU A 143 -0.03 -22.10 5.64
CA GLU A 143 -1.46 -21.84 5.88
C GLU A 143 -2.07 -20.97 4.77
N GLN A 144 -1.35 -19.95 4.31
CA GLN A 144 -1.80 -19.10 3.20
C GLN A 144 -1.90 -19.88 1.88
N LEU A 145 -0.94 -20.77 1.59
CA LEU A 145 -0.99 -21.64 0.41
C LEU A 145 -2.12 -22.66 0.47
N GLN A 146 -2.50 -23.11 1.68
CA GLN A 146 -3.67 -23.95 1.86
C GLN A 146 -4.95 -23.17 1.55
N ILE A 147 -5.10 -21.96 2.11
CA ILE A 147 -6.24 -21.08 1.83
C ILE A 147 -6.35 -20.81 0.33
N LEU A 148 -5.24 -20.44 -0.33
CA LEU A 148 -5.16 -20.20 -1.77
C LEU A 148 -5.73 -21.37 -2.59
N GLN A 149 -5.42 -22.61 -2.22
CA GLN A 149 -5.88 -23.80 -2.96
C GLN A 149 -7.32 -24.22 -2.63
N THR A 150 -7.90 -23.72 -1.52
CA THR A 150 -9.27 -24.08 -1.09
C THR A 150 -10.30 -22.98 -1.33
N SER A 151 -9.86 -21.75 -1.57
CA SER A 151 -10.73 -20.62 -1.88
C SER A 151 -11.03 -20.55 -3.38
N GLU A 152 -12.21 -20.05 -3.72
CA GLU A 152 -12.66 -19.87 -5.10
C GLU A 152 -12.69 -18.41 -5.55
N GLU A 153 -12.73 -17.48 -4.60
CA GLU A 153 -12.91 -16.05 -4.85
C GLU A 153 -11.71 -15.26 -4.35
N PHE A 154 -11.19 -14.39 -5.21
CA PHE A 154 -9.98 -13.62 -4.93
C PHE A 154 -10.13 -12.16 -5.31
N LEU A 155 -9.35 -11.32 -4.63
CA LEU A 155 -9.13 -9.93 -5.00
C LEU A 155 -7.63 -9.75 -5.23
N VAL A 156 -7.26 -9.14 -6.35
CA VAL A 156 -5.86 -8.88 -6.68
C VAL A 156 -5.61 -7.39 -6.88
N ASP A 157 -4.49 -6.91 -6.36
CA ASP A 157 -4.12 -5.48 -6.43
C ASP A 157 -2.60 -5.30 -6.41
N GLY A 158 -2.13 -4.30 -7.15
CA GLY A 158 -0.73 -3.86 -7.18
C GLY A 158 -0.53 -2.59 -6.36
N THR A 159 0.35 -2.63 -5.35
CA THR A 159 0.72 -1.44 -4.56
C THR A 159 2.15 -0.99 -4.83
N PHE A 160 2.33 0.33 -4.96
CA PHE A 160 3.61 0.97 -5.34
C PHE A 160 4.29 1.70 -4.17
N LYS A 161 3.55 1.99 -3.09
CA LYS A 161 4.04 2.88 -2.01
C LYS A 161 4.98 2.19 -1.01
N VAL A 162 4.92 0.87 -0.93
CA VAL A 162 5.61 0.06 0.08
C VAL A 162 6.42 -1.03 -0.62
N VAL A 163 7.29 -0.60 -1.54
CA VAL A 163 8.06 -1.49 -2.40
C VAL A 163 9.54 -1.06 -2.33
N PRO A 164 10.49 -2.01 -2.22
CA PRO A 164 11.91 -1.71 -2.35
C PRO A 164 12.19 -1.03 -3.71
N GLU A 165 13.11 -0.06 -3.76
CA GLU A 165 13.43 0.72 -4.98
C GLU A 165 13.81 -0.14 -6.19
N ILE A 166 14.34 -1.33 -5.95
CA ILE A 166 14.73 -2.26 -7.01
C ILE A 166 13.57 -3.02 -7.67
N PHE A 167 12.38 -2.97 -7.06
CA PHE A 167 11.14 -3.52 -7.60
C PHE A 167 10.17 -2.40 -7.99
N TYR A 168 9.27 -2.69 -8.91
CA TYR A 168 8.29 -1.73 -9.40
C TYR A 168 7.02 -1.76 -8.56
N GLN A 169 6.56 -2.95 -8.18
CA GLN A 169 5.32 -3.13 -7.43
C GLN A 169 5.37 -4.32 -6.49
N LEU A 170 4.54 -4.26 -5.45
CA LEU A 170 4.12 -5.39 -4.66
C LEU A 170 2.72 -5.78 -5.11
N PHE A 171 2.60 -6.93 -5.77
CA PHE A 171 1.33 -7.52 -6.18
C PHE A 171 0.82 -8.43 -5.08
N ILE A 172 -0.44 -8.25 -4.67
CA ILE A 172 -1.03 -8.98 -3.55
C ILE A 172 -2.28 -9.70 -4.04
N ILE A 173 -2.37 -10.99 -3.72
CA ILE A 173 -3.58 -11.80 -3.91
C ILE A 173 -4.23 -12.00 -2.55
N HIS A 174 -5.48 -11.58 -2.44
CA HIS A 174 -6.33 -11.83 -1.30
C HIS A 174 -7.34 -12.91 -1.64
N ALA A 175 -7.57 -13.84 -0.72
CA ALA A 175 -8.63 -14.82 -0.82
C ALA A 175 -9.83 -14.36 0.03
N VAL A 176 -11.04 -14.61 -0.45
CA VAL A 176 -12.22 -14.64 0.42
C VAL A 176 -12.22 -16.00 1.13
N TYR A 177 -12.02 -15.97 2.44
CA TYR A 177 -11.95 -17.16 3.28
C TYR A 177 -12.82 -16.97 4.52
N ARG A 178 -13.86 -17.80 4.65
CA ARG A 178 -14.83 -17.73 5.76
C ARG A 178 -15.43 -16.31 5.94
N ASN A 179 -15.78 -15.67 4.83
CA ASN A 179 -16.31 -14.30 4.76
C ASN A 179 -15.34 -13.19 5.20
N TYR A 180 -14.04 -13.51 5.33
CA TYR A 180 -12.99 -12.53 5.53
C TYR A 180 -12.10 -12.44 4.30
N VAL A 181 -11.64 -11.23 3.98
CA VAL A 181 -10.62 -11.01 2.95
C VAL A 181 -9.26 -11.10 3.61
N VAL A 182 -8.47 -12.12 3.23
CA VAL A 182 -7.14 -12.37 3.80
C VAL A 182 -6.08 -12.41 2.71
N PRO A 183 -4.92 -11.73 2.89
CA PRO A 183 -3.84 -11.81 1.93
C PRO A 183 -3.19 -13.20 1.99
N VAL A 184 -3.05 -13.83 0.83
CA VAL A 184 -2.51 -15.20 0.69
C VAL A 184 -1.24 -15.27 -0.14
N ILE A 185 -1.01 -14.31 -1.03
CA ILE A 185 0.26 -14.17 -1.77
C ILE A 185 0.72 -12.72 -1.70
N TYR A 186 2.00 -12.53 -1.44
CA TYR A 186 2.72 -11.28 -1.66
C TYR A 186 3.81 -11.51 -2.71
N ALA A 187 3.81 -10.75 -3.81
CA ALA A 187 4.77 -10.90 -4.88
C ALA A 187 5.46 -9.59 -5.25
N LEU A 188 6.78 -9.56 -5.22
CA LEU A 188 7.57 -8.41 -5.70
C LEU A 188 7.86 -8.57 -7.18
N LEU A 189 7.43 -7.59 -7.99
CA LEU A 189 7.56 -7.59 -9.44
C LEU A 189 8.31 -6.35 -9.93
N ARG A 190 9.08 -6.50 -11.01
CA ARG A 190 9.83 -5.39 -11.63
C ARG A 190 9.10 -4.70 -12.76
N ARG A 191 8.00 -5.27 -13.24
CA ARG A 191 7.19 -4.75 -14.35
C ARG A 191 5.72 -4.99 -14.09
N LYS A 192 4.90 -4.31 -14.89
CA LYS A 192 3.43 -4.41 -14.92
C LYS A 192 2.95 -4.69 -16.34
N ASN A 193 3.39 -5.83 -16.87
CA ASN A 193 3.03 -6.27 -18.22
C ASN A 193 2.53 -7.71 -18.19
N THR A 194 1.83 -8.11 -19.25
CA THR A 194 1.16 -9.43 -19.30
C THR A 194 2.13 -10.58 -19.09
N ASP A 195 3.32 -10.56 -19.71
CA ASP A 195 4.33 -11.61 -19.56
C ASP A 195 4.75 -11.79 -18.09
N THR A 196 4.98 -10.69 -17.38
CA THR A 196 5.39 -10.71 -15.97
C THR A 196 4.29 -11.32 -15.09
N TYR A 197 3.03 -10.95 -15.33
CA TYR A 197 1.89 -11.51 -14.59
C TYR A 197 1.67 -12.99 -14.92
N GLN A 198 1.81 -13.40 -16.18
CA GLN A 198 1.72 -14.81 -16.57
C GLN A 198 2.81 -15.65 -15.89
N ARG A 199 4.05 -15.15 -15.86
CA ARG A 199 5.16 -15.79 -15.15
C ARG A 199 4.92 -15.87 -13.65
N LEU A 200 4.37 -14.82 -13.04
CA LEU A 200 3.96 -14.86 -11.64
C LEU A 200 2.95 -15.99 -11.39
N ILE A 201 1.91 -16.09 -12.21
CA ILE A 201 0.90 -17.16 -12.07
C ILE A 201 1.53 -18.54 -12.24
N ASP A 202 2.44 -18.72 -13.20
CA ASP A 202 3.18 -19.99 -13.38
C ASP A 202 4.00 -20.37 -12.15
N GLU A 203 4.70 -19.40 -11.54
CA GLU A 203 5.45 -19.62 -10.31
C GLU A 203 4.53 -19.96 -9.12
N ILE A 204 3.35 -19.36 -9.02
CA ILE A 204 2.35 -19.70 -8.00
C ILE A 204 1.84 -21.12 -8.22
N LEU A 205 1.52 -21.52 -9.46
CA LEU A 205 1.03 -22.86 -9.77
C LEU A 205 2.06 -23.96 -9.47
N LYS A 206 3.37 -23.66 -9.50
CA LYS A 206 4.41 -24.60 -9.05
C LYS A 206 4.35 -24.90 -7.56
N ILE A 207 3.97 -23.91 -6.73
CA ILE A 207 3.93 -24.04 -5.26
C ILE A 207 2.51 -24.34 -4.73
N ALA A 208 1.48 -24.06 -5.52
CA ALA A 208 0.06 -24.27 -5.21
C ALA A 208 -0.66 -24.85 -6.45
N PRO A 209 -0.37 -26.10 -6.84
CA PRO A 209 -0.83 -26.69 -8.09
C PRO A 209 -2.35 -26.89 -8.17
N ASN A 210 -3.05 -26.91 -7.03
CA ASN A 210 -4.50 -27.03 -6.98
C ASN A 210 -5.23 -25.68 -6.97
N TRP A 211 -4.50 -24.56 -7.12
CA TRP A 211 -5.15 -23.24 -7.18
C TRP A 211 -6.02 -23.14 -8.44
N SER A 212 -7.32 -23.04 -8.23
CA SER A 212 -8.33 -23.00 -9.27
C SER A 212 -9.38 -21.93 -8.95
N PRO A 213 -9.08 -20.65 -9.22
CA PRO A 213 -10.00 -19.56 -8.94
C PRO A 213 -11.26 -19.63 -9.83
N ARG A 214 -12.43 -19.42 -9.22
CA ARG A 214 -13.71 -19.26 -9.92
C ARG A 214 -13.97 -17.80 -10.27
N LEU A 215 -13.66 -16.90 -9.34
CA LEU A 215 -13.84 -15.45 -9.47
C LEU A 215 -12.59 -14.70 -9.04
N ILE A 216 -12.14 -13.75 -9.85
CA ILE A 216 -11.12 -12.77 -9.45
C ILE A 216 -11.64 -11.36 -9.70
N MET A 217 -11.70 -10.58 -8.62
CA MET A 217 -11.91 -9.15 -8.68
C MET A 217 -10.56 -8.43 -8.80
N MET A 218 -10.44 -7.53 -9.77
CA MET A 218 -9.19 -6.81 -10.03
C MET A 218 -9.43 -5.36 -10.45
N ASP A 219 -8.36 -4.58 -10.55
CA ASP A 219 -8.41 -3.30 -11.23
C ASP A 219 -8.55 -3.49 -12.76
N PHE A 220 -8.74 -2.38 -13.47
CA PHE A 220 -8.92 -2.41 -14.93
C PHE A 220 -7.59 -2.43 -15.69
N GLU A 221 -6.53 -3.00 -15.13
CA GLU A 221 -5.24 -3.11 -15.80
C GLU A 221 -5.27 -4.22 -16.86
N GLN A 222 -5.29 -3.85 -18.15
CA GLN A 222 -5.36 -4.81 -19.25
C GLN A 222 -4.27 -5.90 -19.19
N ALA A 223 -3.08 -5.55 -18.70
CA ALA A 223 -1.98 -6.49 -18.60
C ALA A 223 -2.26 -7.64 -17.62
N SER A 224 -2.87 -7.35 -16.46
CA SER A 224 -3.23 -8.36 -15.45
C SER A 224 -4.44 -9.17 -15.92
N ILE A 225 -5.45 -8.51 -16.49
CA ILE A 225 -6.63 -9.13 -17.11
C ILE A 225 -6.21 -10.21 -18.13
N ASN A 226 -5.40 -9.83 -19.11
CA ASN A 226 -4.94 -10.73 -20.17
C ASN A 226 -4.18 -11.94 -19.59
N ALA A 227 -3.40 -11.72 -18.53
CA ALA A 227 -2.63 -12.79 -17.90
C ALA A 227 -3.54 -13.82 -17.22
N PHE A 228 -4.54 -13.37 -16.44
CA PHE A 228 -5.49 -14.26 -15.78
C PHE A 228 -6.39 -15.01 -16.77
N GLN A 229 -6.89 -14.35 -17.82
CA GLN A 229 -7.67 -15.02 -18.87
C GLN A 229 -6.83 -16.11 -19.58
N THR A 230 -5.56 -15.80 -19.88
CA THR A 230 -4.67 -16.76 -20.55
C THR A 230 -4.41 -17.98 -19.66
N LYS A 231 -4.21 -17.77 -18.35
CA LYS A 231 -3.83 -18.86 -17.42
C LYS A 231 -5.03 -19.63 -16.88
N PHE A 232 -6.20 -19.02 -16.82
CA PHE A 232 -7.44 -19.63 -16.33
C PHE A 232 -8.57 -19.39 -17.34
N PRO A 233 -8.71 -20.21 -18.39
CA PRO A 233 -9.65 -19.94 -19.49
C PRO A 233 -11.14 -19.91 -19.10
N ILE A 234 -11.50 -20.53 -17.97
CA ILE A 234 -12.88 -20.63 -17.47
C ILE A 234 -13.18 -19.68 -16.31
N ILE A 235 -12.26 -18.77 -15.98
CA ILE A 235 -12.40 -17.88 -14.83
C ILE A 235 -13.42 -16.77 -15.09
N HIS A 236 -14.16 -16.40 -14.06
CA HIS A 236 -14.93 -15.15 -14.07
C HIS A 236 -14.04 -14.01 -13.56
N LEU A 237 -13.79 -13.01 -14.41
CA LEU A 237 -13.09 -11.79 -14.01
C LEU A 237 -14.09 -10.67 -13.82
N SER A 238 -13.92 -9.91 -12.75
CA SER A 238 -14.79 -8.79 -12.42
C SER A 238 -13.97 -7.56 -12.06
N GLY A 239 -14.40 -6.40 -12.55
CA GLY A 239 -13.81 -5.11 -12.23
C GLY A 239 -14.15 -4.68 -10.81
N CYS A 240 -13.21 -4.01 -10.16
CA CYS A 240 -13.41 -3.49 -8.82
C CYS A 240 -14.20 -2.17 -8.84
N TYR A 241 -15.39 -2.13 -8.20
CA TYR A 241 -16.24 -0.93 -8.13
C TYR A 241 -15.50 0.27 -7.52
N PHE A 242 -14.66 0.02 -6.53
CA PHE A 242 -13.86 1.07 -5.90
C PHE A 242 -12.91 1.73 -6.90
N HIS A 243 -12.26 0.95 -7.76
CA HIS A 243 -11.37 1.46 -8.80
C HIS A 243 -12.15 2.18 -9.91
N LEU A 244 -13.35 1.71 -10.26
CA LEU A 244 -14.26 2.40 -11.17
C LEU A 244 -14.67 3.78 -10.63
N ARG A 245 -15.08 3.83 -9.36
CA ARG A 245 -15.45 5.09 -8.71
C ARG A 245 -14.28 6.06 -8.64
N GLN A 246 -13.08 5.57 -8.34
CA GLN A 246 -11.88 6.40 -8.38
C GLN A 246 -11.56 6.92 -9.78
N SER A 247 -11.67 6.10 -10.82
CA SER A 247 -11.35 6.50 -12.19
C SER A 247 -12.35 7.54 -12.70
N ILE A 248 -13.64 7.39 -12.41
CA ILE A 248 -14.68 8.39 -12.68
C ILE A 248 -14.34 9.69 -11.94
N HIS A 249 -14.01 9.62 -10.65
CA HIS A 249 -13.68 10.81 -9.89
C HIS A 249 -12.44 11.55 -10.43
N ARG A 250 -11.38 10.82 -10.82
CA ARG A 250 -10.21 11.42 -11.50
C ARG A 250 -10.61 12.08 -12.82
N LYS A 251 -11.46 11.44 -13.62
CA LYS A 251 -11.94 12.05 -14.87
C LYS A 251 -12.72 13.33 -14.61
N LEU A 252 -13.60 13.36 -13.61
CA LEU A 252 -14.31 14.58 -13.21
C LEU A 252 -13.35 15.71 -12.83
N GLN A 253 -12.22 15.37 -12.19
CA GLN A 253 -11.19 16.36 -11.88
C GLN A 253 -10.50 16.91 -13.13
N GLU A 254 -10.19 16.06 -14.10
CA GLU A 254 -9.59 16.44 -15.39
C GLU A 254 -10.52 17.34 -16.21
N LEU A 255 -11.82 17.01 -16.23
CA LEU A 255 -12.88 17.78 -16.88
C LEU A 255 -13.29 19.05 -16.11
N ARG A 256 -12.70 19.26 -14.92
CA ARG A 256 -12.99 20.39 -14.01
C ARG A 256 -14.41 20.44 -13.46
N HIS A 257 -15.14 19.32 -13.42
CA HIS A 257 -16.49 19.20 -12.85
C HIS A 257 -16.51 19.04 -11.32
N GLN A 258 -15.45 19.45 -10.62
CA GLN A 258 -15.29 19.22 -9.18
C GLN A 258 -16.30 20.03 -8.36
N THR A 259 -16.57 21.25 -8.81
CA THR A 259 -17.46 22.18 -8.13
C THR A 259 -18.91 21.72 -8.24
N GLU A 260 -19.32 21.28 -9.42
CA GLU A 260 -20.64 20.70 -9.70
C GLU A 260 -20.83 19.41 -8.90
N TYR A 261 -19.86 18.50 -8.95
CA TYR A 261 -19.92 17.24 -8.18
C TYR A 261 -19.94 17.44 -6.65
N GLN A 262 -19.46 18.57 -6.13
CA GLN A 262 -19.50 18.85 -4.69
C GLN A 262 -20.76 19.59 -4.24
N ASN A 263 -21.32 20.45 -5.10
CA ASN A 263 -22.36 21.40 -4.72
C ASN A 263 -23.73 21.12 -5.36
N ASP A 264 -23.79 20.29 -6.39
CA ASP A 264 -25.02 19.92 -7.08
C ASP A 264 -25.35 18.44 -6.84
N THR A 265 -26.45 18.22 -6.11
CA THR A 265 -26.93 16.88 -5.77
C THR A 265 -27.51 16.13 -6.96
N VAL A 266 -28.10 16.83 -7.93
CA VAL A 266 -28.62 16.25 -9.17
C VAL A 266 -27.44 15.79 -10.04
N TYR A 267 -26.42 16.62 -10.18
CA TYR A 267 -25.21 16.25 -10.89
C TYR A 267 -24.53 15.03 -10.28
N THR A 268 -24.34 15.04 -8.95
CA THR A 268 -23.77 13.91 -8.20
C THR A 268 -24.60 12.64 -8.38
N HIS A 269 -25.92 12.74 -8.31
CA HIS A 269 -26.83 11.61 -8.51
C HIS A 269 -26.70 11.01 -9.92
N ASN A 270 -26.60 11.86 -10.94
CA ASN A 270 -26.41 11.43 -12.33
C ASN A 270 -25.05 10.75 -12.55
N ILE A 271 -23.97 11.24 -11.94
CA ILE A 271 -22.67 10.53 -11.92
C ILE A 271 -22.80 9.15 -11.26
N HIS A 272 -23.60 9.02 -10.20
CA HIS A 272 -23.85 7.73 -9.58
C HIS A 272 -24.65 6.78 -10.49
N LYS A 273 -25.58 7.28 -11.31
CA LYS A 273 -26.27 6.47 -12.32
C LYS A 273 -25.29 5.88 -13.34
N ILE A 274 -24.34 6.68 -13.82
CA ILE A 274 -23.29 6.21 -14.73
C ILE A 274 -22.48 5.08 -14.07
N ALA A 275 -22.04 5.27 -12.83
CA ALA A 275 -21.30 4.22 -12.10
C ALA A 275 -22.16 2.97 -11.83
N ALA A 276 -23.48 3.11 -11.71
CA ALA A 276 -24.39 2.01 -11.43
C ALA A 276 -24.58 1.05 -12.61
N LEU A 277 -24.18 1.43 -13.83
CA LEU A 277 -24.16 0.53 -14.99
C LEU A 277 -23.31 -0.72 -14.75
N ALA A 278 -22.33 -0.64 -13.85
CA ALA A 278 -21.49 -1.76 -13.43
C ALA A 278 -22.26 -2.91 -12.73
N PHE A 279 -23.49 -2.67 -12.28
CA PHE A 279 -24.33 -3.68 -11.63
C PHE A 279 -25.36 -4.30 -12.59
N LEU A 280 -25.37 -3.89 -13.86
CA LEU A 280 -26.28 -4.45 -14.85
C LEU A 280 -25.64 -5.67 -15.52
N GLU A 281 -26.47 -6.67 -15.82
CA GLU A 281 -26.06 -7.78 -16.67
C GLU A 281 -25.37 -7.26 -17.95
N PRO A 282 -24.24 -7.86 -18.39
CA PRO A 282 -23.47 -7.39 -19.54
C PRO A 282 -24.33 -7.14 -20.78
N SER A 283 -25.34 -7.98 -21.01
CA SER A 283 -26.26 -7.87 -22.15
C SER A 283 -27.17 -6.64 -22.12
N SER A 284 -27.37 -6.03 -20.95
CA SER A 284 -28.23 -4.86 -20.76
C SER A 284 -27.47 -3.55 -20.63
N VAL A 285 -26.14 -3.60 -20.48
CA VAL A 285 -25.31 -2.40 -20.23
C VAL A 285 -25.43 -1.38 -21.37
N VAL A 286 -25.36 -1.84 -22.63
CA VAL A 286 -25.39 -0.97 -23.80
C VAL A 286 -26.73 -0.25 -23.91
N ASP A 287 -27.84 -1.00 -23.93
CA ASP A 287 -29.19 -0.44 -24.01
C ASP A 287 -29.48 0.55 -22.87
N ARG A 288 -29.00 0.25 -21.65
CA ARG A 288 -29.19 1.13 -20.48
C ARG A 288 -28.28 2.35 -20.51
N PHE A 289 -27.09 2.23 -21.08
CA PHE A 289 -26.21 3.36 -21.30
C PHE A 289 -26.80 4.32 -22.32
N GLU A 290 -27.33 3.83 -23.45
CA GLU A 290 -27.99 4.64 -24.47
C GLU A 290 -29.19 5.41 -23.89
N LEU A 291 -30.05 4.75 -23.11
CA LEU A 291 -31.16 5.41 -22.40
C LEU A 291 -30.68 6.47 -21.40
N LEU A 292 -29.55 6.22 -20.72
CA LEU A 292 -28.98 7.17 -19.78
C LEU A 292 -28.40 8.40 -20.51
N CYS A 293 -27.81 8.23 -21.69
CA CYS A 293 -27.37 9.34 -22.54
C CYS A 293 -28.53 10.25 -22.93
N GLU A 294 -29.68 9.67 -23.31
CA GLU A 294 -30.90 10.44 -23.63
C GLU A 294 -31.46 11.18 -22.40
N GLU A 295 -31.39 10.57 -21.22
CA GLU A 295 -31.91 11.15 -19.97
C GLU A 295 -31.07 12.34 -19.48
N LEU A 296 -29.73 12.22 -19.53
CA LEU A 296 -28.82 13.17 -18.89
C LEU A 296 -28.69 14.50 -19.64
N GLY A 297 -28.86 14.51 -20.96
CA GLY A 297 -28.82 15.73 -21.77
C GLY A 297 -27.48 16.47 -21.75
N GLU A 298 -27.50 17.76 -22.10
CA GLU A 298 -26.30 18.59 -22.21
C GLU A 298 -25.54 18.71 -20.87
N GLY A 299 -24.21 18.64 -20.94
CA GLY A 299 -23.33 18.81 -19.77
C GLY A 299 -22.77 17.50 -19.19
N TYR A 300 -23.15 16.35 -19.75
CA TYR A 300 -22.59 15.04 -19.38
C TYR A 300 -21.81 14.36 -20.52
N ASP A 301 -21.77 14.96 -21.72
CA ASP A 301 -21.19 14.35 -22.92
C ASP A 301 -19.75 13.88 -22.67
N ASP A 302 -18.90 14.73 -22.10
CA ASP A 302 -17.48 14.40 -21.86
C ASP A 302 -17.29 13.20 -20.92
N ILE A 303 -18.13 13.06 -19.89
CA ILE A 303 -18.02 11.95 -18.92
C ILE A 303 -18.65 10.67 -19.48
N LEU A 304 -19.74 10.79 -20.25
CA LEU A 304 -20.37 9.67 -20.96
C LEU A 304 -19.44 9.12 -22.05
N ASP A 305 -18.82 9.98 -22.85
CA ASP A 305 -17.84 9.62 -23.87
C ASP A 305 -16.63 8.89 -23.27
N TYR A 306 -16.14 9.38 -22.13
CA TYR A 306 -15.09 8.69 -21.40
C TYR A 306 -15.54 7.32 -20.92
N PHE A 307 -16.73 7.22 -20.32
CA PHE A 307 -17.23 5.96 -19.78
C PHE A 307 -17.43 4.94 -20.89
N GLU A 308 -18.05 5.34 -22.00
CA GLU A 308 -18.24 4.51 -23.18
C GLU A 308 -16.90 4.02 -23.72
N SER A 309 -15.97 4.93 -24.03
CA SER A 309 -14.67 4.56 -24.61
C SER A 309 -13.81 3.68 -23.71
N THR A 310 -13.98 3.79 -22.39
CA THR A 310 -13.14 3.07 -21.42
C THR A 310 -13.72 1.71 -21.02
N TYR A 311 -15.05 1.60 -20.85
CA TYR A 311 -15.66 0.41 -20.25
C TYR A 311 -16.65 -0.32 -21.15
N ILE A 312 -17.17 0.33 -22.19
CA ILE A 312 -18.17 -0.25 -23.10
C ILE A 312 -17.53 -0.57 -24.47
N GLY A 313 -16.74 0.37 -25.00
CA GLY A 313 -16.09 0.34 -26.31
C GLY A 313 -16.86 1.16 -27.35
N LYS A 314 -16.20 2.13 -28.00
CA LYS A 314 -16.77 2.89 -29.12
C LYS A 314 -16.91 1.98 -30.35
N HIS A 315 -18.13 1.84 -30.86
CA HIS A 315 -18.54 0.94 -31.96
C HIS A 315 -18.39 -0.56 -31.65
N TYR A 316 -19.44 -1.21 -31.09
CA TYR A 316 -19.80 -2.65 -31.07
C TYR A 316 -18.75 -3.76 -31.37
N CYS A 317 -17.47 -3.54 -31.07
CA CYS A 317 -16.36 -4.49 -31.16
C CYS A 317 -15.78 -4.82 -29.77
N GLY A 318 -16.41 -4.32 -28.69
CA GLY A 318 -15.90 -4.35 -27.32
C GLY A 318 -16.57 -5.35 -26.37
N PHE A 319 -17.06 -6.50 -26.87
CA PHE A 319 -17.67 -7.54 -26.01
C PHE A 319 -16.76 -8.00 -24.84
N GLU A 320 -15.45 -7.80 -24.96
CA GLU A 320 -14.47 -8.20 -23.94
C GLU A 320 -14.35 -7.25 -22.74
N LEU A 321 -14.82 -5.99 -22.78
CA LEU A 321 -14.71 -5.07 -21.63
C LEU A 321 -16.00 -4.96 -20.80
N ILE A 322 -17.16 -5.09 -21.44
CA ILE A 322 -18.47 -5.00 -20.78
C ILE A 322 -18.64 -6.12 -19.74
N SER A 323 -18.13 -7.32 -20.04
CA SER A 323 -18.14 -8.46 -19.11
C SER A 323 -17.30 -8.22 -17.85
N PHE A 324 -16.27 -7.36 -17.94
CA PHE A 324 -15.44 -6.96 -16.79
C PHE A 324 -16.04 -5.80 -16.02
N LEU A 325 -16.78 -4.92 -16.68
CA LEU A 325 -17.53 -3.87 -16.01
C LEU A 325 -18.59 -4.47 -15.08
N TYR A 326 -19.09 -5.67 -15.38
CA TYR A 326 -20.04 -6.37 -14.52
C TYR A 326 -19.43 -6.76 -13.18
N ILE A 327 -20.05 -6.26 -12.12
CA ILE A 327 -19.69 -6.52 -10.74
C ILE A 327 -20.68 -7.52 -10.18
N CYS A 328 -20.26 -8.78 -10.11
CA CYS A 328 -21.01 -9.83 -9.43
C CYS A 328 -21.21 -9.42 -7.96
N TYR A 329 -22.41 -8.97 -7.62
CA TYR A 329 -22.88 -8.97 -6.24
C TYR A 329 -23.50 -10.35 -6.02
N GLN A 330 -22.83 -11.23 -5.29
CA GLN A 330 -23.57 -12.34 -4.67
C GLN A 330 -24.35 -11.74 -3.51
N GLU A 331 -25.68 -11.72 -3.64
CA GLU A 331 -26.56 -11.56 -2.49
C GLU A 331 -26.18 -12.63 -1.46
N SER A 332 -25.70 -12.17 -0.31
CA SER A 332 -25.37 -13.02 0.84
C SER A 332 -26.61 -13.53 1.55
#